data_AF-A0A968FXA8-F1
#
_entry.id   AF-A0A968FXA8-F1
#
_cell.length_a   1.000
_cell.length_b   1.000
_cell.length_c   1.000
_cell.angle_alpha   90.00
_cell.angle_beta   90.00
_cell.angle_gamma   90.00
#
_symmetry.space_group_name_H-M   'P 1'
#
loop_
_entity.id
_entity.type
_entity.pdbx_description
1 polymer ?
#
loop_
_entity_poly.entity_id
_entity_poly.type
_entity_poly.pdbx_seq_one_letter_code
_entity_poly.pdbx_strand_id
1 'polypeptide(L)'
;VSFPARGKKLVPTGIRIHLPPGHTGLIWPRSGLAAKHGLDCGAGVIDSQYRGEIQVLLFNHSDTDYEIRPGDRIAQLLVHKVERMDFVQVDCLEDTQRGGNGFGSTGS
;
A
#
# COMPACT_ATOMS: atom_id res chain seq x y z
N VAL A 1 -17.88 -7.22 8.45
CA VAL A 1 -17.94 -5.84 7.89
C VAL A 1 -18.28 -5.94 6.42
N SER A 2 -19.39 -5.36 5.99
CA SER A 2 -19.75 -5.28 4.56
C SER A 2 -19.01 -4.13 3.87
N PHE A 3 -18.48 -4.39 2.69
CA PHE A 3 -17.80 -3.44 1.80
C PHE A 3 -18.67 -3.20 0.57
N PRO A 4 -19.25 -2.00 0.42
CA PRO A 4 -20.10 -1.72 -0.73
C PRO A 4 -19.30 -1.81 -2.03
N ALA A 5 -19.97 -2.24 -3.10
CA ALA A 5 -19.47 -2.15 -4.46
C ALA A 5 -18.94 -0.73 -4.76
N ARG A 6 -17.80 -0.65 -5.46
CA ARG A 6 -17.11 0.63 -5.76
C ARG A 6 -16.77 1.49 -4.54
N GLY A 7 -16.79 0.90 -3.34
CA GLY A 7 -16.59 1.61 -2.09
C GLY A 7 -15.21 1.41 -1.47
N LYS A 8 -15.02 2.00 -0.28
CA LYS A 8 -13.83 1.81 0.55
C LYS A 8 -14.18 1.84 2.03
N LYS A 9 -13.45 1.11 2.86
CA LYS A 9 -13.50 1.23 4.32
C LYS A 9 -12.15 0.93 4.96
N LEU A 10 -11.95 1.47 6.17
CA LEU A 10 -10.87 1.10 7.06
C LEU A 10 -11.27 -0.13 7.86
N VAL A 11 -10.39 -1.14 7.91
CA VAL A 11 -10.53 -2.32 8.77
C VAL A 11 -9.51 -2.26 9.90
N PRO A 12 -9.94 -2.16 11.17
CA PRO A 12 -9.04 -2.28 12.30
C PRO A 12 -8.47 -3.69 12.38
N THR A 13 -7.17 -3.80 12.65
CA THR A 13 -6.50 -5.11 12.81
C THR A 13 -6.48 -5.59 14.25
N GLY A 14 -6.73 -4.69 15.22
CA GLY A 14 -6.50 -4.93 16.64
C GLY A 14 -5.03 -4.97 17.03
N ILE A 15 -4.11 -4.66 16.09
CA ILE A 15 -2.67 -4.83 16.27
C ILE A 15 -1.97 -3.46 16.22
N ARG A 16 -0.97 -3.31 17.08
CA ARG A 16 0.03 -2.22 17.03
C ARG A 16 1.39 -2.86 16.84
N ILE A 17 2.29 -2.18 16.14
CA ILE A 17 3.65 -2.67 15.94
C ILE A 17 4.68 -1.60 16.30
N HIS A 18 5.89 -2.05 16.57
CA HIS A 18 7.08 -1.23 16.63
C HIS A 18 8.04 -1.74 15.56
N LEU A 19 8.19 -0.97 14.48
CA LEU A 19 9.18 -1.27 13.45
C LEU A 19 10.54 -0.69 13.83
N PRO A 20 11.65 -1.39 13.56
CA PRO A 20 12.98 -0.83 13.78
C PRO A 20 13.17 0.48 13.00
N PRO A 21 13.98 1.44 13.52
CA PRO A 21 14.39 2.59 12.74
C PRO A 21 14.99 2.21 11.38
N GLY A 22 14.78 3.04 10.36
CA GLY A 22 15.22 2.75 9.00
C GLY A 22 14.35 1.72 8.27
N HIS A 23 13.17 1.41 8.79
CA HIS A 23 12.20 0.53 8.13
C HIS A 23 10.83 1.21 7.99
N THR A 24 10.08 0.74 7.00
CA THR A 24 8.66 1.02 6.82
C THR A 24 7.90 -0.30 6.70
N GLY A 25 6.66 -0.30 7.17
CA GLY A 25 5.69 -1.34 6.84
C GLY A 25 4.90 -0.93 5.61
N LEU A 26 4.64 -1.85 4.69
CA LEU A 26 3.75 -1.65 3.55
C LEU A 26 2.60 -2.65 3.66
N ILE A 27 1.39 -2.13 3.84
CA ILE A 27 0.16 -2.91 3.69
C ILE A 27 -0.03 -3.17 2.20
N TRP A 28 0.06 -4.43 1.81
CA TRP A 28 0.02 -4.87 0.43
C TRP A 28 -1.21 -5.74 0.15
N PRO A 29 -1.83 -5.63 -1.05
CA PRO A 29 -2.97 -6.47 -1.41
C PRO A 29 -2.57 -7.95 -1.51
N ARG A 30 -3.54 -8.83 -1.23
CA ARG A 30 -3.42 -10.27 -1.49
C ARG A 30 -3.93 -10.56 -2.89
N SER A 31 -3.12 -11.19 -3.74
CA SER A 31 -3.45 -11.47 -5.14
C SER A 31 -4.80 -12.20 -5.32
N GLY A 32 -5.12 -13.15 -4.44
CA GLY A 32 -6.39 -13.86 -4.48
C GLY A 32 -7.62 -12.97 -4.25
N LEU A 33 -7.51 -11.98 -3.36
CA LEU A 33 -8.60 -11.02 -3.11
C LEU A 33 -8.71 -9.99 -4.23
N ALA A 34 -7.56 -9.53 -4.75
CA ALA A 34 -7.52 -8.62 -5.88
C ALA A 34 -8.13 -9.25 -7.14
N ALA A 35 -7.66 -10.45 -7.54
CA ALA A 35 -8.09 -11.10 -8.77
C ALA A 35 -9.54 -11.62 -8.74
N LYS A 36 -10.01 -12.14 -7.59
CA LYS A 36 -11.33 -12.77 -7.50
C LYS A 36 -12.44 -11.82 -7.05
N HIS A 37 -12.09 -10.76 -6.31
CA HIS A 37 -13.07 -9.89 -5.65
C HIS A 37 -12.81 -8.40 -5.89
N GLY A 38 -11.78 -8.04 -6.66
CA GLY A 38 -11.47 -6.64 -6.96
C GLY A 38 -11.04 -5.83 -5.75
N LEU A 39 -10.52 -6.48 -4.70
CA LEU A 39 -10.09 -5.78 -3.49
C LEU A 39 -8.64 -5.31 -3.60
N ASP A 40 -8.39 -4.06 -3.25
CA ASP A 40 -7.05 -3.46 -3.22
C ASP A 40 -6.78 -2.70 -1.92
N CYS A 41 -5.50 -2.52 -1.58
CA CYS A 41 -5.06 -1.77 -0.42
C CYS A 41 -4.62 -0.36 -0.81
N GLY A 42 -5.13 0.67 -0.12
CA GLY A 42 -4.67 2.05 -0.29
C GLY A 42 -3.83 2.56 0.88
N ALA A 43 -3.18 3.71 0.65
CA ALA A 43 -2.24 4.37 1.57
C ALA A 43 -1.06 3.47 1.98
N GLY A 44 -1.31 2.52 2.89
CA GLY A 44 -0.47 1.37 3.18
C GLY A 44 0.90 1.59 3.82
N VAL A 45 1.43 2.81 3.85
CA VAL A 45 2.71 3.12 4.51
C VAL A 45 2.52 3.21 6.02
N ILE A 46 3.27 2.39 6.77
CA ILE A 46 3.33 2.39 8.23
C ILE A 46 4.73 2.83 8.67
N ASP A 47 4.81 4.05 9.20
CA ASP A 47 6.06 4.63 9.67
C ASP A 47 6.64 3.90 10.89
N SER A 48 7.96 3.83 10.99
CA SER A 48 8.64 3.25 12.17
C SER A 48 8.40 4.00 13.48
N GLN A 49 7.93 5.25 13.41
CA GLN A 49 7.53 6.05 14.57
C GLN A 49 6.05 5.87 14.94
N TYR A 50 5.24 5.25 14.08
CA TYR A 50 3.82 5.05 14.35
C TYR A 50 3.61 4.03 15.47
N ARG A 51 2.73 4.36 16.43
CA ARG A 51 2.36 3.49 17.56
C ARG A 51 0.85 3.32 17.71
N GLY A 52 0.09 3.87 16.76
CA GLY A 52 -1.35 3.64 16.69
C GLY A 52 -1.69 2.24 16.22
N GLU A 53 -2.99 1.96 16.19
CA GLU A 53 -3.49 0.70 15.63
C GLU A 53 -3.31 0.69 14.12
N ILE A 54 -2.81 -0.42 13.58
CA ILE A 54 -2.76 -0.62 12.14
C ILE A 54 -4.19 -0.80 11.63
N GLN A 55 -4.56 0.01 10.65
CA GLN A 55 -5.82 -0.12 9.94
C GLN A 55 -5.53 -0.36 8.45
N VAL A 56 -6.26 -1.30 7.86
CA VAL A 56 -6.16 -1.60 6.42
C VAL A 56 -7.23 -0.80 5.70
N LEU A 57 -6.83 0.17 4.88
CA LEU A 57 -7.74 0.83 3.94
C LEU A 57 -7.94 -0.08 2.73
N LEU A 58 -9.13 -0.69 2.63
CA LEU A 58 -9.49 -1.51 1.48
C LEU A 58 -10.42 -0.75 0.54
N PHE A 59 -10.12 -0.85 -0.75
CA PHE A 59 -10.99 -0.46 -1.85
C PHE A 59 -11.64 -1.70 -2.44
N ASN A 60 -12.93 -1.62 -2.73
CA ASN A 60 -13.64 -2.60 -3.53
C ASN A 60 -13.87 -2.02 -4.92
N HIS A 61 -13.09 -2.48 -5.90
CA HIS A 61 -13.24 -2.08 -7.28
C HIS A 61 -14.26 -2.91 -8.06
N SER A 62 -14.91 -3.90 -7.45
CA SER A 62 -15.96 -4.67 -8.13
C SER A 62 -17.33 -3.98 -8.07
N ASP A 63 -18.26 -4.48 -8.88
CA ASP A 63 -19.68 -4.06 -8.90
C ASP A 63 -20.53 -4.86 -7.90
N THR A 64 -19.90 -5.65 -7.04
CA THR A 64 -20.56 -6.48 -6.02
C THR A 64 -20.05 -6.15 -4.63
N ASP A 65 -20.95 -6.13 -3.66
CA ASP A 65 -20.58 -6.02 -2.25
C ASP A 65 -19.72 -7.21 -1.82
N TYR A 66 -18.79 -6.96 -0.90
CA TYR A 66 -17.94 -8.00 -0.32
C TYR A 66 -18.05 -8.02 1.21
N GLU A 67 -18.13 -9.21 1.81
CA GLU A 67 -18.17 -9.35 3.26
C GLU A 67 -16.82 -9.84 3.80
N ILE A 68 -16.28 -9.11 4.78
CA ILE A 68 -15.11 -9.51 5.55
C ILE A 68 -15.55 -9.94 6.95
N ARG A 69 -15.09 -11.09 7.41
CA ARG A 69 -15.37 -11.62 8.75
C ARG A 69 -14.15 -11.47 9.67
N PRO A 70 -14.36 -11.38 10.99
CA PRO A 70 -13.25 -11.45 11.94
C PRO A 70 -12.41 -12.71 11.72
N GLY A 71 -11.09 -12.56 11.63
CA GLY A 71 -10.15 -13.64 11.34
C GLY A 71 -9.78 -13.78 9.85
N ASP A 72 -10.51 -13.13 8.94
CA ASP A 72 -10.14 -13.14 7.52
C ASP A 72 -8.80 -12.43 7.30
N ARG A 73 -7.94 -13.04 6.49
CA ARG A 73 -6.67 -12.44 6.06
C ARG A 73 -6.93 -11.51 4.88
N ILE A 74 -6.95 -10.21 5.12
CA ILE A 74 -7.39 -9.21 4.12
C ILE A 74 -6.26 -8.48 3.40
N ALA A 75 -5.07 -8.47 4.00
CA ALA A 75 -3.86 -7.84 3.46
C ALA A 75 -2.64 -8.63 3.94
N GLN A 76 -1.46 -8.18 3.52
CA GLN A 76 -0.18 -8.66 4.05
C GLN A 76 0.72 -7.47 4.35
N LEU A 77 1.57 -7.58 5.38
CA LEU A 77 2.53 -6.54 5.73
C LEU A 77 3.90 -6.91 5.19
N LEU A 78 4.47 -6.05 4.35
CA LEU A 78 5.87 -6.16 3.92
C LEU A 78 6.70 -5.18 4.74
N VAL A 79 7.78 -5.66 5.36
CA VAL A 79 8.71 -4.79 6.09
C VAL A 79 9.90 -4.52 5.19
N HIS A 80 10.09 -3.25 4.81
CA HIS A 80 11.15 -2.82 3.92
C HIS A 80 12.12 -1.89 4.63
N LYS A 81 13.42 -2.11 4.40
CA LYS A 81 14.44 -1.14 4.74
C LYS A 81 14.27 0.09 3.84
N VAL A 82 14.38 1.27 4.42
CA VAL A 82 14.33 2.55 3.73
C VAL A 82 15.53 3.39 4.13
N GLU A 83 16.08 4.11 3.16
CA GLU A 83 17.15 5.06 3.40
C GLU A 83 16.56 6.45 3.67
N ARG A 84 17.17 7.19 4.59
CA ARG A 84 16.88 8.61 4.79
C ARG A 84 17.83 9.41 3.92
N MET A 85 17.28 10.25 3.05
CA MET A 85 18.06 11.05 2.12
C MET A 85 17.88 12.53 2.43
N ASP A 86 18.99 13.27 2.38
CA ASP A 86 18.98 14.71 2.32
C ASP A 86 18.83 15.14 0.86
N PHE A 87 17.85 16.00 0.59
CA PHE A 87 17.60 16.50 -0.75
C PHE A 87 18.53 17.69 -1.03
N VAL A 88 19.26 17.64 -2.16
CA VAL A 88 20.12 18.72 -2.65
C VAL A 88 19.48 19.34 -3.89
N GLN A 89 19.14 20.63 -3.82
CA GLN A 89 18.61 21.36 -4.96
C GLN A 89 19.75 21.68 -5.95
N VAL A 90 19.49 21.47 -7.24
CA VAL A 90 20.43 21.71 -8.35
C VAL A 90 19.70 22.37 -9.53
N ASP A 91 20.43 23.09 -10.37
CA ASP A 91 19.85 23.75 -11.55
C ASP A 91 19.53 22.75 -12.68
N CYS A 92 20.29 21.65 -12.78
CA CYS A 92 20.06 20.57 -13.74
C CYS A 92 20.46 19.19 -13.17
N LEU A 93 19.79 18.14 -13.65
CA LEU A 93 20.14 16.74 -13.38
C LEU A 93 21.06 16.19 -14.48
N GLU A 94 21.85 15.17 -14.16
CA GLU A 94 22.64 14.45 -15.15
C GLU A 94 21.74 13.66 -16.12
N ASP A 95 22.18 13.58 -17.38
CA ASP A 95 21.49 12.79 -18.40
C ASP A 95 21.64 11.28 -18.13
N THR A 96 20.59 10.53 -18.42
CA THR A 96 20.61 9.06 -18.43
C THR A 96 20.16 8.54 -19.78
N GLN A 97 20.48 7.29 -20.12
CA GLN A 97 19.98 6.66 -21.35
C GLN A 97 18.44 6.70 -21.48
N ARG A 98 17.72 6.73 -20.34
CA ARG A 98 16.26 6.85 -20.33
C ARG A 98 15.78 8.28 -20.58
N GLY A 99 16.51 9.29 -20.11
CA GLY A 99 16.10 10.70 -20.19
C GLY A 99 14.71 10.93 -19.59
N GLY A 100 13.92 11.81 -20.22
CA GLY A 100 12.54 12.12 -19.82
C GLY A 100 11.48 11.07 -20.21
N ASN A 101 11.88 9.91 -20.73
CA ASN A 101 10.95 8.93 -21.28
C ASN A 101 10.26 8.07 -20.18
N GLY A 102 8.92 7.98 -20.21
CA GLY A 102 8.10 7.19 -19.28
C GLY A 102 6.74 6.82 -19.87
N PHE A 103 5.86 6.19 -19.06
CA PHE A 103 4.47 5.86 -19.44
C PHE A 103 4.32 5.08 -20.77
N GLY A 104 5.01 3.94 -20.90
CA GLY A 104 4.94 3.11 -22.12
C GLY A 104 5.97 3.46 -23.18
N SER A 105 6.98 4.28 -22.85
CA SER A 105 8.06 4.67 -23.76
C SER A 105 8.93 3.51 -24.28
N THR A 106 8.80 2.30 -23.72
CA THR A 106 9.48 1.08 -24.16
C THR A 106 8.61 0.19 -25.06
N GLY A 107 7.41 0.63 -25.44
CA GLY A 107 6.45 -0.15 -26.22
C GLY A 107 5.42 -0.89 -25.36
N SER A 108 4.44 -1.51 -26.04
CA SER A 108 3.33 -2.31 -25.51
C SER A 108 3.64 -3.80 -25.46
#